data_AF-E8U7T7-F1
#
_entry.id   AF-E8U7T7-F1
#
_cell.length_a   1.000
_cell.length_b   1.000
_cell.length_c   1.000
_cell.angle_alpha   90.00
_cell.angle_beta   90.00
_cell.angle_gamma   90.00
#
_symmetry.space_group_name_H-M   'P 1'
#
loop_
_entity.id
_entity.type
_entity.pdbx_description
1 polymer ?
#
loop_
_entity_poly.entity_id
_entity_poly.type
_entity_poly.pdbx_seq_one_letter_code
_entity_poly.pdbx_strand_id
1 'polypeptide(L)'
;MTAEFARLARGDAPAYLCTRVFHHGGRLVGARLERAVRAALTDALAARGLPITGPLTFLPYRDSNGAVLLGPQFTRGIYAVDTAQIGRATLVVAPIEDLNLDSSIAFELGFAGARGVPVLSALQNVVRFRHPASGVVSPLPPLLTPLAGTVVDAGAFPADGAPRDPDAYLAHVEDALTRTEAQVRAAVPAALDAPVPAWGNVPVRAGHLHVEVGGPSEDARAWAARTASALADAGWFVTTATREGARTRADLDAAVREDLHAALGAQVLVTRADTADMDAEAAAVTGLRAGLGRATVLSIGWAREVWNGDAYVLPVNLMPLHGARASVRTDAALLQAVQALMGDAATPGG
;
A
#
# COMPACT_ATOMS: atom_id res chain seq x y z
N MET A 1 4.10 -3.83 -25.02
CA MET A 1 4.06 -2.35 -25.03
C MET A 1 2.99 -1.77 -25.96
N THR A 2 3.00 -1.97 -27.29
CA THR A 2 2.01 -1.33 -28.21
C THR A 2 0.54 -1.66 -27.89
N ALA A 3 0.23 -2.92 -27.53
CA ALA A 3 -1.13 -3.32 -27.14
C ALA A 3 -1.62 -2.66 -25.83
N GLU A 4 -0.70 -2.36 -24.91
CA GLU A 4 -1.00 -1.72 -23.64
C GLU A 4 -1.28 -0.23 -23.82
N PHE A 5 -0.46 0.48 -24.61
CA PHE A 5 -0.75 1.86 -24.98
C PHE A 5 -2.08 1.98 -25.74
N ALA A 6 -2.45 0.99 -26.57
CA ALA A 6 -3.77 0.97 -27.22
C ALA A 6 -4.92 0.79 -26.21
N ARG A 7 -4.74 -0.03 -25.16
CA ARG A 7 -5.72 -0.15 -24.05
C ARG A 7 -5.82 1.15 -23.26
N LEU A 8 -4.70 1.79 -22.93
CA LEU A 8 -4.67 3.09 -22.27
C LEU A 8 -5.40 4.15 -23.10
N ALA A 9 -5.14 4.23 -24.40
CA ALA A 9 -5.77 5.21 -25.30
C ALA A 9 -7.30 5.11 -25.32
N ARG A 10 -7.84 3.89 -25.19
CA ARG A 10 -9.28 3.64 -25.09
C ARG A 10 -9.86 3.81 -23.69
N GLY A 11 -9.02 4.00 -22.67
CA GLY A 11 -9.42 4.03 -21.27
C GLY A 11 -9.67 2.66 -20.64
N ASP A 12 -9.22 1.57 -21.28
CA ASP A 12 -9.33 0.20 -20.76
C ASP A 12 -8.26 -0.10 -19.67
N ALA A 13 -7.24 0.74 -19.57
CA ALA A 13 -6.09 0.60 -18.68
C ALA A 13 -5.58 1.98 -18.21
N PRO A 14 -6.41 2.79 -17.52
CA PRO A 14 -5.98 4.11 -17.05
C PRO A 14 -4.84 3.99 -16.03
N ALA A 15 -4.12 5.07 -15.81
CA ALA A 15 -3.27 5.20 -14.62
C ALA A 15 -4.16 5.41 -13.39
N TYR A 16 -3.94 4.62 -12.34
CA TYR A 16 -4.65 4.74 -11.07
C TYR A 16 -3.85 5.65 -10.12
N LEU A 17 -4.51 6.62 -9.50
CA LEU A 17 -3.86 7.58 -8.60
C LEU A 17 -4.28 7.31 -7.15
N CYS A 18 -3.41 6.74 -6.33
CA CYS A 18 -3.65 6.39 -4.92
C CYS A 18 -3.64 7.63 -4.01
N THR A 19 -4.62 8.53 -4.14
CA THR A 19 -4.68 9.77 -3.36
C THR A 19 -5.77 9.75 -2.29
N ARG A 20 -5.63 10.62 -1.27
CA ARG A 20 -6.61 10.87 -0.21
C ARG A 20 -7.52 12.02 -0.62
N VAL A 21 -8.73 11.80 -1.14
CA VAL A 21 -9.61 12.94 -1.49
C VAL A 21 -10.76 13.18 -0.51
N PHE A 22 -10.66 12.67 0.72
CA PHE A 22 -11.52 13.07 1.83
C PHE A 22 -11.08 14.39 2.50
N HIS A 23 -9.81 14.80 2.39
CA HIS A 23 -9.34 16.08 2.91
C HIS A 23 -8.84 17.01 1.79
N HIS A 24 -8.95 18.33 2.01
CA HIS A 24 -8.65 19.36 1.00
C HIS A 24 -7.20 19.29 0.48
N GLY A 25 -6.24 18.97 1.36
CA GLY A 25 -4.82 18.82 0.96
C GLY A 25 -4.62 17.70 -0.06
N GLY A 26 -5.13 16.50 0.23
CA GLY A 26 -4.98 15.36 -0.68
C GLY A 26 -5.80 15.50 -1.96
N ARG A 27 -6.93 16.24 -1.94
CA ARG A 27 -7.62 16.69 -3.17
C ARG A 27 -6.73 17.54 -4.06
N LEU A 28 -6.06 18.54 -3.47
CA LEU A 28 -5.19 19.44 -4.21
C LEU A 28 -4.00 18.67 -4.81
N VAL A 29 -3.34 17.82 -4.02
CA VAL A 29 -2.23 17.01 -4.54
C VAL A 29 -2.71 16.02 -5.59
N GLY A 30 -3.81 15.31 -5.33
CA GLY A 30 -4.41 14.38 -6.28
C GLY A 30 -4.69 15.02 -7.65
N ALA A 31 -5.27 16.22 -7.66
CA ALA A 31 -5.52 16.97 -8.90
C ALA A 31 -4.22 17.38 -9.63
N ARG A 32 -3.17 17.77 -8.88
CA ARG A 32 -1.86 18.11 -9.45
C ARG A 32 -1.18 16.90 -10.07
N LEU A 33 -1.18 15.76 -9.37
CA LEU A 33 -0.64 14.51 -9.86
C LEU A 33 -1.43 14.01 -11.08
N GLU A 34 -2.76 14.08 -11.05
CA GLU A 34 -3.58 13.73 -12.20
C GLU A 34 -3.21 14.56 -13.43
N ARG A 35 -3.04 15.88 -13.26
CA ARG A 35 -2.63 16.76 -14.35
C ARG A 35 -1.26 16.37 -14.93
N ALA A 36 -0.26 16.14 -14.07
CA ALA A 36 1.07 15.68 -14.50
C ALA A 36 1.01 14.37 -15.28
N VAL A 37 0.34 13.38 -14.70
CA VAL A 37 0.25 12.03 -15.26
C VAL A 37 -0.50 12.07 -16.59
N ARG A 38 -1.66 12.72 -16.64
CA ARG A 38 -2.45 12.85 -17.87
C ARG A 38 -1.66 13.56 -18.97
N ALA A 39 -0.90 14.61 -18.65
CA ALA A 39 -0.04 15.27 -19.62
C ALA A 39 1.04 14.33 -20.17
N ALA A 40 1.78 13.61 -19.30
CA ALA A 40 2.79 12.65 -19.72
C ALA A 40 2.21 11.51 -20.58
N LEU A 41 1.06 10.96 -20.21
CA LEU A 41 0.39 9.92 -20.97
C LEU A 41 -0.12 10.42 -22.33
N THR A 42 -0.63 11.65 -22.38
CA THR A 42 -1.05 12.29 -23.64
C THR A 42 0.13 12.45 -24.59
N ASP A 43 1.26 12.96 -24.09
CA ASP A 43 2.49 13.11 -24.88
C ASP A 43 2.98 11.74 -25.39
N ALA A 44 2.96 10.71 -24.53
CA ALA A 44 3.37 9.36 -24.87
C ALA A 44 2.49 8.70 -25.95
N LEU A 45 1.18 8.91 -25.90
CA LEU A 45 0.22 8.41 -26.91
C LEU A 45 0.33 9.19 -28.23
N ALA A 46 0.48 10.51 -28.16
CA ALA A 46 0.67 11.36 -29.34
C ALA A 46 1.95 10.99 -30.10
N ALA A 47 3.06 10.76 -29.40
CA ALA A 47 4.32 10.29 -29.99
C ALA A 47 4.20 8.92 -30.69
N ARG A 48 3.15 8.16 -30.38
CA ARG A 48 2.84 6.84 -30.97
C ARG A 48 1.72 6.89 -32.02
N GLY A 49 1.18 8.07 -32.31
CA GLY A 49 0.06 8.25 -33.24
C GLY A 49 -1.24 7.58 -32.78
N LEU A 50 -1.41 7.37 -31.47
CA LEU A 50 -2.61 6.72 -30.91
C LEU A 50 -3.64 7.77 -30.48
N PRO A 51 -4.86 7.77 -31.04
CA PRO A 51 -5.90 8.71 -30.63
C PRO A 51 -6.47 8.33 -29.27
N ILE A 52 -6.67 9.33 -28.41
CA ILE A 52 -7.29 9.16 -27.09
C ILE A 52 -8.81 9.15 -27.26
N THR A 53 -9.47 8.06 -26.87
CA THR A 53 -10.92 7.90 -26.95
C THR A 53 -11.58 7.63 -25.60
N GLY A 54 -10.80 7.55 -24.51
CA GLY A 54 -11.29 7.29 -23.16
C GLY A 54 -10.47 7.99 -22.07
N PRO A 55 -10.83 7.79 -20.79
CA PRO A 55 -10.13 8.39 -19.66
C PRO A 55 -8.72 7.78 -19.50
N LEU A 56 -7.71 8.64 -19.32
CA LEU A 56 -6.32 8.21 -19.10
C LEU A 56 -5.98 7.97 -17.63
N THR A 57 -6.79 8.51 -16.72
CA THR A 57 -6.57 8.48 -15.27
C THR A 57 -7.82 7.99 -14.55
N PHE A 58 -7.63 7.38 -13.39
CA PHE A 58 -8.69 7.00 -12.46
C PHE A 58 -8.29 7.45 -11.05
N LEU A 59 -9.19 8.17 -10.39
CA LEU A 59 -9.08 8.52 -8.96
C LEU A 59 -9.89 7.51 -8.14
N PRO A 60 -9.49 7.19 -6.89
CA PRO A 60 -10.13 6.15 -6.10
C PRO A 60 -11.65 6.38 -6.00
N TYR A 61 -12.43 5.32 -6.15
CA TYR A 61 -13.89 5.39 -6.22
C TYR A 61 -14.50 5.89 -4.90
N ARG A 62 -13.80 5.64 -3.78
CA ARG A 62 -14.12 6.12 -2.42
C ARG A 62 -14.36 7.64 -2.32
N ASP A 63 -14.05 8.35 -3.39
CA ASP A 63 -13.46 9.67 -3.39
C ASP A 63 -13.88 10.49 -4.63
N SER A 64 -14.53 9.83 -5.61
CA SER A 64 -15.24 10.49 -6.71
C SER A 64 -16.65 10.89 -6.25
N ASN A 65 -17.16 12.05 -6.67
CA ASN A 65 -18.54 12.51 -6.43
C ASN A 65 -19.64 11.56 -6.98
N GLY A 66 -19.28 10.36 -7.47
CA GLY A 66 -20.16 9.33 -8.01
C GLY A 66 -20.56 8.23 -7.01
N ALA A 67 -20.32 8.40 -5.70
CA ALA A 67 -20.79 7.49 -4.67
C ALA A 67 -22.33 7.58 -4.51
N VAL A 68 -23.06 6.81 -5.33
CA VAL A 68 -24.53 6.65 -5.26
C VAL A 68 -24.94 5.53 -4.29
N LEU A 69 -23.97 4.79 -3.72
CA LEU A 69 -24.23 3.64 -2.87
C LEU A 69 -24.25 4.07 -1.39
N LEU A 70 -25.42 3.96 -0.75
CA LEU A 70 -25.59 4.12 0.70
C LEU A 70 -25.81 2.74 1.35
N GLY A 71 -25.17 2.47 2.50
CA GLY A 71 -25.44 1.29 3.34
C GLY A 71 -24.22 0.39 3.64
N PRO A 72 -24.40 -0.72 4.39
CA PRO A 72 -23.30 -1.57 4.89
C PRO A 72 -22.41 -2.22 3.81
N GLN A 73 -22.90 -2.30 2.58
CA GLN A 73 -22.14 -2.83 1.43
C GLN A 73 -21.31 -1.75 0.72
N PHE A 74 -21.47 -0.48 1.08
CA PHE A 74 -20.81 0.66 0.43
C PHE A 74 -19.29 0.51 0.42
N THR A 75 -18.69 0.23 1.58
CA THR A 75 -17.23 0.13 1.73
C THR A 75 -16.65 -1.10 1.02
N ARG A 76 -17.41 -2.20 0.93
CA ARG A 76 -17.05 -3.36 0.10
C ARG A 76 -17.14 -3.04 -1.39
N GLY A 77 -18.14 -2.27 -1.81
CA GLY A 77 -18.27 -1.78 -3.17
C GLY A 77 -17.09 -0.90 -3.58
N ILE A 78 -16.69 0.03 -2.71
CA ILE A 78 -15.47 0.83 -2.89
C ILE A 78 -14.26 -0.07 -3.09
N TYR A 79 -14.01 -0.97 -2.14
CA TYR A 79 -12.88 -1.90 -2.22
C TYR A 79 -12.86 -2.69 -3.53
N ALA A 80 -14.02 -3.22 -3.96
CA ALA A 80 -14.13 -4.00 -5.18
C ALA A 80 -13.87 -3.16 -6.44
N VAL A 81 -14.35 -1.92 -6.49
CA VAL A 81 -14.07 -1.01 -7.62
C VAL A 81 -12.59 -0.66 -7.64
N ASP A 82 -12.02 -0.20 -6.54
CA ASP A 82 -10.62 0.24 -6.47
C ASP A 82 -9.66 -0.89 -6.84
N THR A 83 -9.83 -2.07 -6.27
CA THR A 83 -8.99 -3.24 -6.61
C THR A 83 -9.16 -3.72 -8.06
N ALA A 84 -10.37 -3.63 -8.62
CA ALA A 84 -10.60 -3.94 -10.04
C ALA A 84 -9.90 -2.92 -10.95
N GLN A 85 -9.90 -1.64 -10.58
CA GLN A 85 -9.24 -0.58 -11.33
C GLN A 85 -7.72 -0.71 -11.26
N ILE A 86 -7.16 -0.92 -10.07
CA ILE A 86 -5.72 -1.20 -9.91
C ILE A 86 -5.32 -2.41 -10.74
N GLY A 87 -6.09 -3.51 -10.67
CA GLY A 87 -5.79 -4.74 -11.39
C GLY A 87 -5.79 -4.64 -12.92
N ARG A 88 -6.34 -3.57 -13.51
CA ARG A 88 -6.30 -3.31 -14.96
C ARG A 88 -5.45 -2.11 -15.34
N ALA A 89 -4.92 -1.37 -14.38
CA ALA A 89 -4.17 -0.14 -14.59
C ALA A 89 -2.86 -0.40 -15.33
N THR A 90 -2.41 0.58 -16.10
CA THR A 90 -1.08 0.55 -16.73
C THR A 90 0.01 1.08 -15.79
N LEU A 91 -0.38 1.88 -14.80
CA LEU A 91 0.50 2.52 -13.83
C LEU A 91 -0.31 2.84 -12.57
N VAL A 92 0.31 2.66 -11.41
CA VAL A 92 -0.19 3.19 -10.14
C VAL A 92 0.72 4.33 -9.70
N VAL A 93 0.13 5.48 -9.40
CA VAL A 93 0.86 6.66 -8.90
C VAL A 93 0.39 6.95 -7.49
N ALA A 94 1.33 6.95 -6.55
CA ALA A 94 1.03 7.11 -5.14
C ALA A 94 1.73 8.35 -4.57
N PRO A 95 0.98 9.41 -4.21
CA PRO A 95 1.51 10.42 -3.28
C PRO A 95 1.85 9.74 -1.96
N ILE A 96 3.11 9.89 -1.57
CA ILE A 96 3.60 9.46 -0.28
C ILE A 96 3.92 10.72 0.52
N GLU A 97 2.89 11.21 1.21
CA GLU A 97 2.89 12.43 2.01
C GLU A 97 2.80 12.05 3.49
N ASP A 98 3.55 12.77 4.33
CA ASP A 98 3.49 12.78 5.80
C ASP A 98 4.19 11.63 6.58
N LEU A 99 4.24 11.80 7.90
CA LEU A 99 4.65 10.86 8.95
C LEU A 99 3.70 9.66 9.07
N ASN A 100 2.43 9.84 8.69
CA ASN A 100 1.41 8.80 8.66
C ASN A 100 1.18 8.38 7.22
N LEU A 101 1.96 7.40 6.77
CA LEU A 101 1.69 6.66 5.54
C LEU A 101 0.31 6.01 5.66
N ASP A 102 -0.64 6.51 4.88
CA ASP A 102 -2.02 6.01 4.86
C ASP A 102 -2.03 4.51 4.51
N SER A 103 -2.62 3.69 5.39
CA SER A 103 -2.61 2.24 5.19
C SER A 103 -3.38 1.80 3.95
N SER A 104 -4.38 2.56 3.49
CA SER A 104 -5.04 2.27 2.22
C SER A 104 -4.13 2.54 1.03
N ILE A 105 -3.39 3.64 1.01
CA ILE A 105 -2.39 3.87 -0.06
C ILE A 105 -1.39 2.72 -0.04
N ALA A 106 -0.79 2.42 1.12
CA ALA A 106 0.19 1.35 1.23
C ALA A 106 -0.35 -0.02 0.77
N PHE A 107 -1.60 -0.35 1.16
CA PHE A 107 -2.30 -1.53 0.66
C PHE A 107 -2.42 -1.53 -0.87
N GLU A 108 -2.82 -0.41 -1.48
CA GLU A 108 -2.96 -0.29 -2.93
C GLU A 108 -1.62 -0.47 -3.66
N LEU A 109 -0.50 0.01 -3.11
CA LEU A 109 0.84 -0.27 -3.66
C LEU A 109 1.16 -1.76 -3.64
N GLY A 110 0.89 -2.42 -2.51
CA GLY A 110 1.04 -3.87 -2.39
C GLY A 110 0.19 -4.62 -3.42
N PHE A 111 -1.08 -4.25 -3.52
CA PHE A 111 -2.01 -4.85 -4.47
C PHE A 111 -1.56 -4.64 -5.93
N ALA A 112 -1.07 -3.45 -6.27
CA ALA A 112 -0.50 -3.15 -7.59
C ALA A 112 0.70 -4.06 -7.90
N GLY A 113 1.63 -4.19 -6.95
CA GLY A 113 2.77 -5.09 -7.06
C GLY A 113 2.35 -6.53 -7.34
N ALA A 114 1.33 -7.04 -6.63
CA ALA A 114 0.81 -8.39 -6.84
C ALA A 114 0.25 -8.62 -8.25
N ARG A 115 -0.33 -7.58 -8.85
CA ARG A 115 -0.94 -7.62 -10.19
C ARG A 115 0.08 -7.33 -11.29
N GLY A 116 1.35 -7.12 -10.95
CA GLY A 116 2.39 -6.80 -11.92
C GLY A 116 2.23 -5.40 -12.51
N VAL A 117 1.56 -4.49 -11.80
CA VAL A 117 1.36 -3.11 -12.24
C VAL A 117 2.50 -2.25 -11.71
N PRO A 118 3.20 -1.48 -12.56
CA PRO A 118 4.29 -0.63 -12.09
C PRO A 118 3.75 0.46 -11.18
N VAL A 119 4.57 0.82 -10.20
CA VAL A 119 4.27 1.87 -9.22
C VAL A 119 5.23 3.03 -9.44
N LEU A 120 4.70 4.25 -9.28
CA LEU A 120 5.46 5.49 -9.15
C LEU A 120 5.08 6.12 -7.82
N SER A 121 5.98 6.10 -6.85
CA SER A 121 5.81 6.79 -5.57
C SER A 121 6.33 8.22 -5.67
N ALA A 122 5.45 9.20 -5.47
CA ALA A 122 5.79 10.62 -5.44
C ALA A 122 5.92 11.08 -3.99
N LEU A 123 7.15 11.28 -3.54
CA LEU A 123 7.46 11.78 -2.20
C LEU A 123 7.43 13.30 -2.21
N GLN A 124 6.58 13.87 -1.36
CA GLN A 124 6.53 15.32 -1.12
C GLN A 124 7.16 15.68 0.24
N ASN A 125 7.99 14.78 0.79
CA ASN A 125 8.28 14.72 2.21
C ASN A 125 9.66 15.24 2.65
N VAL A 126 9.61 15.91 3.80
CA VAL A 126 10.70 16.24 4.74
C VAL A 126 11.17 15.04 5.56
N VAL A 127 10.32 14.02 5.67
CA VAL A 127 10.53 12.85 6.53
C VAL A 127 11.42 11.84 5.82
N ARG A 128 12.40 11.33 6.55
CA ARG A 128 13.19 10.17 6.14
C ARG A 128 13.11 9.11 7.23
N PHE A 129 12.96 7.86 6.83
CA PHE A 129 12.82 6.74 7.75
C PHE A 129 14.20 6.30 8.19
N ARG A 130 14.52 6.54 9.47
CA ARG A 130 15.74 6.05 10.09
C ARG A 130 15.45 4.71 10.76
N HIS A 131 16.07 3.65 10.26
CA HIS A 131 15.96 2.32 10.84
C HIS A 131 16.72 2.27 12.18
N PRO A 132 16.06 1.97 13.31
CA PRO A 132 16.66 2.17 14.64
C PRO A 132 17.95 1.38 14.87
N ALA A 133 17.99 0.13 14.40
CA ALA A 133 19.10 -0.79 14.67
C ALA A 133 20.36 -0.54 13.84
N SER A 134 20.22 0.00 12.64
CA SER A 134 21.33 0.22 11.70
C SER A 134 21.65 1.70 11.49
N GLY A 135 20.75 2.60 11.92
CA GLY A 135 20.84 4.04 11.65
C GLY A 135 20.62 4.39 10.17
N VAL A 136 20.27 3.41 9.34
CA VAL A 136 20.09 3.55 7.91
C VAL A 136 18.91 4.46 7.61
N VAL A 137 19.10 5.44 6.74
CA VAL A 137 18.07 6.40 6.34
C VAL A 137 17.52 6.04 4.97
N SER A 138 16.21 5.86 4.86
CA SER A 138 15.50 5.51 3.62
C SER A 138 14.38 6.52 3.32
N PRO A 139 14.08 6.77 2.04
CA PRO A 139 12.98 7.65 1.65
C PRO A 139 11.59 7.02 1.86
N LEU A 140 11.52 5.69 1.85
CA LEU A 140 10.32 4.90 2.11
C LEU A 140 10.58 3.89 3.24
N PRO A 141 9.53 3.35 3.89
CA PRO A 141 9.69 2.20 4.74
C PRO A 141 10.32 1.02 3.99
N PRO A 142 11.10 0.18 4.69
CA PRO A 142 11.81 -0.95 4.09
C PRO A 142 10.95 -1.83 3.18
N LEU A 143 9.74 -2.26 3.59
CA LEU A 143 8.89 -3.15 2.79
C LEU A 143 8.19 -2.44 1.62
N LEU A 144 8.01 -1.11 1.66
CA LEU A 144 7.42 -0.35 0.56
C LEU A 144 8.43 -0.10 -0.56
N THR A 145 9.72 -0.01 -0.22
CA THR A 145 10.80 0.28 -1.17
C THR A 145 10.80 -0.66 -2.39
N PRO A 146 10.77 -2.01 -2.25
CA PRO A 146 10.72 -2.91 -3.39
C PRO A 146 9.39 -2.91 -4.15
N LEU A 147 8.32 -2.33 -3.59
CA LEU A 147 7.01 -2.22 -4.24
C LEU A 147 6.87 -0.93 -5.06
N ALA A 148 7.59 0.13 -4.69
CA ALA A 148 7.45 1.46 -5.26
C ALA A 148 7.94 1.59 -6.70
N GLY A 149 8.76 0.67 -7.22
CA GLY A 149 9.26 0.66 -8.61
C GLY A 149 10.09 1.90 -8.97
N THR A 150 9.42 3.01 -9.27
CA THR A 150 10.00 4.34 -9.48
C THR A 150 9.69 5.25 -8.31
N VAL A 151 10.71 5.90 -7.75
CA VAL A 151 10.54 6.89 -6.66
C VAL A 151 10.94 8.26 -7.16
N VAL A 152 10.01 9.21 -7.06
CA VAL A 152 10.24 10.63 -7.29
C VAL A 152 10.33 11.32 -5.95
N ASP A 153 11.45 11.99 -5.67
CA ASP A 153 11.65 12.79 -4.46
C ASP A 153 11.64 14.27 -4.83
N ALA A 154 10.49 14.93 -4.60
CA ALA A 154 10.27 16.34 -4.93
C ALA A 154 10.97 17.31 -3.97
N GLY A 155 11.77 16.76 -3.06
CA GLY A 155 12.56 17.50 -2.09
C GLY A 155 11.81 17.75 -0.80
N ALA A 156 12.57 18.17 0.21
CA ALA A 156 12.07 18.46 1.54
C ALA A 156 11.23 19.75 1.54
N PHE A 157 10.04 19.69 2.13
CA PHE A 157 9.33 20.89 2.58
C PHE A 157 9.97 21.32 3.91
N PRO A 158 10.71 22.44 4.00
CA PRO A 158 11.44 22.78 5.21
C PRO A 158 10.50 22.87 6.42
N ALA A 159 10.65 21.94 7.37
CA ALA A 159 9.89 21.96 8.62
C ALA A 159 10.31 23.15 9.50
N ASP A 160 11.60 23.49 9.44
CA ASP A 160 12.18 24.66 10.10
C ASP A 160 12.25 25.83 9.11
N GLY A 161 11.66 26.98 9.46
CA GLY A 161 11.73 28.18 8.65
C GLY A 161 10.64 28.33 7.57
N ALA A 162 9.53 27.58 7.68
CA ALA A 162 8.33 27.87 6.89
C ALA A 162 7.96 29.36 7.05
N PRO A 163 7.66 30.09 5.96
CA PRO A 163 7.29 31.49 6.04
C PRO A 163 6.12 31.69 7.00
N ARG A 164 6.26 32.64 7.93
CA ARG A 164 5.15 33.01 8.84
C ARG A 164 4.10 33.88 8.14
N ASP A 165 4.51 34.54 7.07
CA ASP A 165 3.62 35.30 6.20
C ASP A 165 2.76 34.33 5.36
N PRO A 166 1.42 34.44 5.41
CA PRO A 166 0.53 33.52 4.70
C PRO A 166 0.74 33.49 3.18
N ASP A 167 0.98 34.62 2.54
CA ASP A 167 1.16 34.70 1.09
C ASP A 167 2.47 34.02 0.68
N ALA A 168 3.56 34.28 1.42
CA ALA A 168 4.83 33.60 1.23
C ALA A 168 4.72 32.08 1.49
N TYR A 169 3.93 31.65 2.48
CA TYR A 169 3.68 30.23 2.74
C TYR A 169 2.93 29.57 1.58
N LEU A 170 1.87 30.22 1.08
CA LEU A 170 1.09 29.72 -0.06
C LEU A 170 1.92 29.64 -1.34
N ALA A 171 2.74 30.65 -1.62
CA ALA A 171 3.69 30.62 -2.74
C ALA A 171 4.68 29.45 -2.61
N HIS A 172 5.18 29.20 -1.40
CA HIS A 172 6.09 28.08 -1.13
C HIS A 172 5.43 26.71 -1.36
N VAL A 173 4.17 26.54 -0.93
CA VAL A 173 3.37 25.34 -1.21
C VAL A 173 3.16 25.17 -2.71
N GLU A 174 2.80 26.24 -3.42
CA GLU A 174 2.61 26.21 -4.88
C GLU A 174 3.89 25.79 -5.63
N ASP A 175 5.05 26.31 -5.21
CA ASP A 175 6.35 25.93 -5.78
C ASP A 175 6.65 24.44 -5.54
N ALA A 176 6.36 23.92 -4.35
CA ALA A 176 6.56 22.50 -4.03
C ALA A 176 5.65 21.58 -4.86
N LEU A 177 4.38 21.96 -5.02
CA LEU A 177 3.43 21.24 -5.87
C LEU A 177 3.87 21.29 -7.35
N THR A 178 4.32 22.44 -7.83
CA THR A 178 4.80 22.62 -9.21
C THR A 178 6.05 21.77 -9.48
N ARG A 179 7.01 21.73 -8.54
CA ARG A 179 8.17 20.84 -8.63
C ARG A 179 7.76 19.37 -8.68
N THR A 180 6.86 18.96 -7.78
CA THR A 180 6.37 17.57 -7.74
C THR A 180 5.73 17.20 -9.07
N GLU A 181 4.85 18.06 -9.58
CA GLU A 181 4.14 17.85 -10.84
C GLU A 181 5.12 17.70 -12.01
N ALA A 182 6.10 18.59 -12.12
CA ALA A 182 7.10 18.52 -13.18
C ALA A 182 7.91 17.21 -13.12
N GLN A 183 8.35 16.80 -11.93
CA GLN A 183 9.12 15.57 -11.76
C GLN A 183 8.29 14.31 -12.02
N VAL A 184 7.04 14.26 -11.54
CA VAL A 184 6.15 13.13 -11.80
C VAL A 184 5.88 13.02 -13.31
N ARG A 185 5.58 14.13 -13.99
CA ARG A 185 5.41 14.13 -15.45
C ARG A 185 6.65 13.57 -16.17
N ALA A 186 7.85 13.96 -15.73
CA ALA A 186 9.10 13.47 -16.31
C ALA A 186 9.37 11.99 -16.01
N ALA A 187 8.91 11.48 -14.87
CA ALA A 187 9.15 10.11 -14.42
C ALA A 187 8.15 9.09 -14.98
N VAL A 188 6.94 9.50 -15.37
CA VAL A 188 5.89 8.59 -15.89
C VAL A 188 6.39 7.70 -17.04
N PRO A 189 7.10 8.19 -18.07
CA PRO A 189 7.60 7.31 -19.14
C PRO A 189 8.51 6.20 -18.61
N ALA A 190 9.46 6.53 -17.73
CA ALA A 190 10.35 5.55 -17.14
C ALA A 190 9.62 4.56 -16.23
N ALA A 191 8.58 5.02 -15.51
CA ALA A 191 7.78 4.15 -14.66
C ALA A 191 6.93 3.15 -15.45
N LEU A 192 6.41 3.52 -16.62
CA LEU A 192 5.68 2.60 -17.51
C LEU A 192 6.58 1.47 -18.03
N ASP A 193 7.87 1.75 -18.21
CA ASP A 193 8.85 0.79 -18.69
C ASP A 193 9.58 0.06 -17.55
N ALA A 194 9.28 0.39 -16.29
CA ALA A 194 9.97 -0.16 -15.13
C ALA A 194 9.64 -1.66 -14.97
N PRO A 195 10.65 -2.51 -14.70
CA PRO A 195 10.40 -3.92 -14.45
C PRO A 195 9.61 -4.09 -13.15
N VAL A 196 8.52 -4.86 -13.20
CA VAL A 196 7.74 -5.19 -12.01
C VAL A 196 8.19 -6.55 -11.47
N PRO A 197 8.53 -6.67 -10.17
CA PRO A 197 8.92 -7.95 -9.62
C PRO A 197 7.80 -9.00 -9.72
N ALA A 198 8.16 -10.23 -10.05
CA ALA A 198 7.22 -11.33 -10.22
C ALA A 198 6.84 -11.99 -8.87
N TRP A 199 6.16 -11.23 -8.00
CA TRP A 199 5.80 -11.68 -6.64
C TRP A 199 4.94 -12.95 -6.59
N GLY A 200 4.17 -13.23 -7.65
CA GLY A 200 3.32 -14.41 -7.76
C GLY A 200 4.08 -15.74 -7.79
N ASN A 201 5.37 -15.73 -8.12
CA ASN A 201 6.19 -16.95 -8.27
C ASN A 201 6.67 -17.54 -6.95
N VAL A 202 6.46 -16.87 -5.80
CA VAL A 202 6.85 -17.40 -4.50
C VAL A 202 5.90 -18.54 -4.12
N PRO A 203 6.37 -19.79 -3.99
CA PRO A 203 5.52 -20.94 -3.69
C PRO A 203 4.98 -20.85 -2.26
N VAL A 204 3.71 -21.20 -2.10
CA VAL A 204 3.07 -21.29 -0.79
C VAL A 204 3.45 -22.60 -0.11
N ARG A 205 3.88 -22.54 1.15
CA ARG A 205 4.25 -23.68 1.98
C ARG A 205 3.08 -24.05 2.88
N ALA A 206 2.59 -25.28 2.75
CA ALA A 206 1.55 -25.79 3.65
C ALA A 206 2.05 -25.82 5.10
N GLY A 207 1.18 -25.48 6.05
CA GLY A 207 1.54 -25.46 7.48
C GLY A 207 2.33 -24.22 7.93
N HIS A 208 2.73 -23.34 7.01
CA HIS A 208 3.56 -22.16 7.32
C HIS A 208 2.70 -20.91 7.55
N LEU A 209 2.94 -20.24 8.68
CA LEU A 209 2.38 -18.95 9.06
C LEU A 209 3.47 -17.87 9.09
N HIS A 210 3.09 -16.64 8.73
CA HIS A 210 3.94 -15.47 8.94
C HIS A 210 3.16 -14.41 9.72
N VAL A 211 3.78 -13.81 10.73
CA VAL A 211 3.23 -12.69 11.49
C VAL A 211 3.97 -11.42 11.12
N GLU A 212 3.25 -10.45 10.54
CA GLU A 212 3.79 -9.15 10.10
C GLU A 212 3.02 -8.02 10.78
N VAL A 213 3.75 -7.12 11.43
CA VAL A 213 3.17 -5.98 12.16
C VAL A 213 3.62 -4.63 11.63
N GLY A 214 4.62 -4.62 10.75
CA GLY A 214 5.20 -3.41 10.21
C GLY A 214 6.00 -2.64 11.26
N GLY A 215 6.86 -1.74 10.80
CA GLY A 215 7.46 -0.67 11.59
C GLY A 215 8.21 -1.07 12.88
N PRO A 216 8.79 -0.08 13.57
CA PRO A 216 9.62 -0.33 14.75
C PRO A 216 8.86 -0.28 16.09
N SER A 217 7.53 -0.42 16.11
CA SER A 217 6.75 -0.34 17.35
C SER A 217 7.04 -1.51 18.30
N GLU A 218 7.45 -1.22 19.54
CA GLU A 218 7.76 -2.23 20.55
C GLU A 218 6.50 -3.02 20.96
N ASP A 219 5.37 -2.35 21.14
CA ASP A 219 4.10 -2.98 21.49
C ASP A 219 3.61 -3.92 20.37
N ALA A 220 3.82 -3.51 19.11
CA ALA A 220 3.48 -4.31 17.95
C ALA A 220 4.37 -5.57 17.87
N ARG A 221 5.69 -5.43 18.10
CA ARG A 221 6.63 -6.56 18.15
C ARG A 221 6.33 -7.51 19.32
N ALA A 222 6.03 -6.98 20.49
CA ALA A 222 5.68 -7.79 21.65
C ALA A 222 4.41 -8.62 21.39
N TRP A 223 3.42 -8.03 20.70
CA TRP A 223 2.25 -8.76 20.24
C TRP A 223 2.59 -9.82 19.19
N ALA A 224 3.45 -9.49 18.21
CA ALA A 224 3.85 -10.42 17.17
C ALA A 224 4.54 -11.66 17.78
N ALA A 225 5.44 -11.45 18.75
CA ALA A 225 6.13 -12.52 19.45
C ALA A 225 5.18 -13.42 20.25
N ARG A 226 4.23 -12.83 21.01
CA ARG A 226 3.22 -13.60 21.76
C ARG A 226 2.30 -14.39 20.83
N THR A 227 1.86 -13.77 19.74
CA THR A 227 0.99 -14.39 18.73
C THR A 227 1.72 -15.53 18.04
N ALA A 228 2.99 -15.33 17.66
CA ALA A 228 3.80 -16.36 17.05
C ALA A 228 4.02 -17.56 17.99
N SER A 229 4.28 -17.31 19.27
CA SER A 229 4.38 -18.37 20.29
C SER A 229 3.07 -19.16 20.39
N ALA A 230 1.93 -18.49 20.54
CA ALA A 230 0.63 -19.17 20.67
C ALA A 230 0.27 -20.00 19.43
N LEU A 231 0.61 -19.50 18.24
CA LEU A 231 0.42 -20.23 16.98
C LEU A 231 1.38 -21.44 16.87
N ALA A 232 2.63 -21.29 17.34
CA ALA A 232 3.59 -22.39 17.36
C ALA A 232 3.18 -23.48 18.36
N ASP A 233 2.67 -23.11 19.54
CA ASP A 233 2.15 -24.03 20.56
C ASP A 233 0.94 -24.82 20.05
N ALA A 234 0.19 -24.26 19.09
CA ALA A 234 -0.90 -24.94 18.38
C ALA A 234 -0.42 -25.84 17.22
N GLY A 235 0.89 -25.97 17.01
CA GLY A 235 1.51 -26.94 16.10
C GLY A 235 1.84 -26.41 14.70
N TRP A 236 1.73 -25.10 14.45
CA TRP A 236 2.07 -24.51 13.15
C TRP A 236 3.54 -24.07 13.08
N PHE A 237 4.11 -24.08 11.87
CA PHE A 237 5.42 -23.48 11.63
C PHE A 237 5.26 -21.97 11.46
N VAL A 238 5.78 -21.17 12.39
CA VAL A 238 5.56 -19.71 12.41
C VAL A 238 6.87 -18.96 12.20
N THR A 239 6.81 -17.92 11.38
CA THR A 239 7.90 -16.96 11.18
C THR A 239 7.43 -15.55 11.49
N THR A 240 8.35 -14.67 11.88
CA THR A 240 8.10 -13.25 12.12
C THR A 240 9.10 -12.41 11.33
N ALA A 241 8.80 -11.13 11.16
CA ALA A 241 9.73 -10.17 10.57
C ALA A 241 11.09 -10.16 11.30
N THR A 242 12.17 -10.05 10.53
CA THR A 242 13.56 -10.05 11.02
C THR A 242 14.30 -8.75 10.76
N ARG A 243 13.79 -7.91 9.84
CA ARG A 243 14.43 -6.66 9.40
C ARG A 243 14.77 -5.69 10.52
N GLU A 244 13.99 -5.66 11.59
CA GLU A 244 14.21 -4.82 12.77
C GLU A 244 15.56 -5.09 13.46
N GLY A 245 16.14 -6.29 13.29
CA GLY A 245 17.45 -6.65 13.82
C GLY A 245 18.64 -6.23 12.94
N ALA A 246 18.38 -5.76 11.71
CA ALA A 246 19.43 -5.45 10.74
C ALA A 246 20.37 -4.34 11.23
N ARG A 247 21.69 -4.54 11.05
CA ARG A 247 22.74 -3.62 11.52
C ARG A 247 23.39 -2.81 10.41
N THR A 248 23.31 -3.28 9.17
CA THR A 248 23.80 -2.58 7.98
C THR A 248 22.71 -2.39 6.93
N ARG A 249 22.99 -1.58 5.89
CA ARG A 249 22.11 -1.48 4.71
C ARG A 249 21.95 -2.84 4.02
N ALA A 250 23.05 -3.58 3.85
CA ALA A 250 23.02 -4.88 3.19
C ALA A 250 22.18 -5.90 3.97
N ASP A 251 22.31 -5.93 5.30
CA ASP A 251 21.49 -6.79 6.16
C ASP A 251 20.00 -6.40 6.07
N LEU A 252 19.71 -5.10 6.06
CA LEU A 252 18.34 -4.60 5.95
C LEU A 252 17.72 -5.02 4.62
N ASP A 253 18.43 -4.84 3.51
CA ASP A 253 17.94 -5.21 2.18
C ASP A 253 17.75 -6.74 2.06
N ALA A 254 18.61 -7.54 2.69
CA ALA A 254 18.46 -8.99 2.76
C ALA A 254 17.24 -9.39 3.59
N ALA A 255 17.11 -8.86 4.80
CA ALA A 255 15.99 -9.14 5.70
C ALA A 255 14.64 -8.69 5.12
N VAL A 256 14.58 -7.55 4.41
CA VAL A 256 13.38 -7.12 3.68
C VAL A 256 12.97 -8.14 2.62
N ARG A 257 13.93 -8.66 1.84
CA ARG A 257 13.62 -9.70 0.85
C ARG A 257 13.14 -10.98 1.53
N GLU A 258 13.80 -11.40 2.60
CA GLU A 258 13.42 -12.60 3.36
C GLU A 258 12.03 -12.46 4.00
N ASP A 259 11.74 -11.33 4.63
CA ASP A 259 10.44 -11.02 5.21
C ASP A 259 9.34 -11.05 4.13
N LEU A 260 9.55 -10.41 2.98
CA LEU A 260 8.60 -10.48 1.85
C LEU A 260 8.42 -11.90 1.33
N HIS A 261 9.50 -12.67 1.17
CA HIS A 261 9.41 -14.06 0.74
C HIS A 261 8.71 -14.95 1.77
N ALA A 262 8.93 -14.74 3.07
CA ALA A 262 8.26 -15.46 4.14
C ALA A 262 6.77 -15.10 4.18
N ALA A 263 6.44 -13.80 4.13
CA ALA A 263 5.08 -13.31 4.10
C ALA A 263 4.33 -13.81 2.87
N LEU A 264 4.95 -13.86 1.69
CA LEU A 264 4.34 -14.41 0.48
C LEU A 264 4.23 -15.93 0.52
N GLY A 265 5.28 -16.61 0.98
CA GLY A 265 5.36 -18.07 1.03
C GLY A 265 4.50 -18.72 2.12
N ALA A 266 4.05 -17.96 3.12
CA ALA A 266 3.14 -18.47 4.14
C ALA A 266 1.78 -18.87 3.55
N GLN A 267 1.19 -19.94 4.08
CA GLN A 267 -0.20 -20.33 3.78
C GLN A 267 -1.17 -19.27 4.30
N VAL A 268 -0.95 -18.77 5.52
CA VAL A 268 -1.71 -17.66 6.11
C VAL A 268 -0.74 -16.60 6.64
N LEU A 269 -1.01 -15.35 6.27
CA LEU A 269 -0.40 -14.18 6.89
C LEU A 269 -1.29 -13.72 8.05
N VAL A 270 -0.68 -13.36 9.17
CA VAL A 270 -1.37 -12.73 10.30
C VAL A 270 -0.82 -11.32 10.46
N THR A 271 -1.72 -10.34 10.47
CA THR A 271 -1.35 -8.93 10.66
C THR A 271 -2.16 -8.27 11.77
N ARG A 272 -1.76 -7.07 12.17
CA ARG A 272 -2.43 -6.30 13.22
C ARG A 272 -2.74 -4.88 12.78
N ALA A 273 -3.92 -4.41 13.14
CA ALA A 273 -4.26 -3.01 13.24
C ALA A 273 -4.59 -2.67 14.70
N ASP A 274 -3.75 -1.86 15.33
CA ASP A 274 -3.86 -1.45 16.74
C ASP A 274 -4.38 -0.02 16.92
N THR A 275 -4.60 0.70 15.82
CA THR A 275 -5.25 2.01 15.80
C THR A 275 -6.31 2.08 14.68
N ALA A 276 -6.81 3.29 14.40
CA ALA A 276 -7.68 3.58 13.24
C ALA A 276 -7.03 3.13 11.93
N ASP A 277 -5.70 3.21 11.93
CA ASP A 277 -4.85 2.89 10.81
C ASP A 277 -3.96 1.68 11.15
N MET A 278 -3.55 1.00 10.09
CA MET A 278 -2.62 -0.11 10.14
C MET A 278 -1.22 0.40 9.78
N ASP A 279 -0.15 -0.18 10.32
CA ASP A 279 1.19 0.16 9.86
C ASP A 279 1.29 -0.03 8.34
N ALA A 280 1.90 0.93 7.64
CA ALA A 280 1.96 0.95 6.20
C ALA A 280 2.69 -0.27 5.61
N GLU A 281 3.75 -0.76 6.24
CA GLU A 281 4.44 -1.96 5.78
C GLU A 281 3.54 -3.18 5.87
N ALA A 282 2.85 -3.36 7.01
CA ALA A 282 1.92 -4.47 7.19
C ALA A 282 0.71 -4.36 6.25
N ALA A 283 0.22 -3.15 6.00
CA ALA A 283 -0.86 -2.89 5.06
C ALA A 283 -0.44 -3.18 3.61
N ALA A 284 0.77 -2.80 3.22
CA ALA A 284 1.34 -3.11 1.90
C ALA A 284 1.49 -4.62 1.69
N VAL A 285 2.01 -5.35 2.66
CA VAL A 285 2.10 -6.82 2.57
C VAL A 285 0.71 -7.47 2.53
N THR A 286 -0.26 -6.91 3.26
CA THR A 286 -1.67 -7.35 3.20
C THR A 286 -2.27 -7.15 1.82
N GLY A 287 -2.04 -5.98 1.19
CA GLY A 287 -2.46 -5.69 -0.17
C GLY A 287 -1.80 -6.59 -1.21
N LEU A 288 -0.50 -6.84 -1.04
CA LEU A 288 0.26 -7.76 -1.88
C LEU A 288 -0.33 -9.18 -1.85
N ARG A 289 -0.66 -9.71 -0.66
CA ARG A 289 -1.32 -11.02 -0.57
C ARG A 289 -2.74 -11.01 -1.13
N ALA A 290 -3.52 -9.96 -0.87
CA ALA A 290 -4.87 -9.84 -1.39
C ALA A 290 -4.88 -9.87 -2.94
N GLY A 291 -3.96 -9.15 -3.60
CA GLY A 291 -3.85 -9.16 -5.06
C GLY A 291 -3.42 -10.50 -5.65
N LEU A 292 -2.73 -11.34 -4.86
CA LEU A 292 -2.39 -12.72 -5.21
C LEU A 292 -3.49 -13.73 -4.83
N GLY A 293 -4.59 -13.29 -4.23
CA GLY A 293 -5.65 -14.17 -3.74
C GLY A 293 -5.23 -15.05 -2.56
N ARG A 294 -4.22 -14.64 -1.79
CA ARG A 294 -3.66 -15.41 -0.67
C ARG A 294 -4.28 -14.97 0.65
N ALA A 295 -4.43 -15.93 1.57
CA ALA A 295 -5.13 -15.69 2.83
C ALA A 295 -4.34 -14.80 3.79
N THR A 296 -5.05 -13.85 4.39
CA THR A 296 -4.58 -13.00 5.49
C THR A 296 -5.65 -12.95 6.58
N VAL A 297 -5.23 -13.05 7.84
CA VAL A 297 -6.06 -12.80 9.04
C VAL A 297 -5.63 -11.45 9.62
N LEU A 298 -6.58 -10.52 9.76
CA LEU A 298 -6.34 -9.22 10.37
C LEU A 298 -6.81 -9.23 11.83
N SER A 299 -5.88 -9.04 12.76
CA SER A 299 -6.18 -8.81 14.18
C SER A 299 -6.43 -7.33 14.44
N ILE A 300 -7.59 -7.01 14.99
CA ILE A 300 -7.99 -5.64 15.33
C ILE A 300 -7.85 -5.48 16.84
N GLY A 301 -6.78 -4.80 17.25
CA GLY A 301 -6.48 -4.56 18.67
C GLY A 301 -7.18 -3.32 19.24
N TRP A 302 -7.76 -2.47 18.40
CA TRP A 302 -8.42 -1.24 18.84
C TRP A 302 -9.92 -1.42 19.04
N ALA A 303 -10.44 -0.89 20.15
CA ALA A 303 -11.85 -0.97 20.49
C ALA A 303 -12.70 0.15 19.87
N ARG A 304 -12.09 1.20 19.31
CA ARG A 304 -12.81 2.36 18.75
C ARG A 304 -13.03 2.19 17.25
N GLU A 305 -14.08 2.82 16.77
CA GLU A 305 -14.43 2.85 15.34
C GLU A 305 -13.95 4.16 14.71
N VAL A 306 -13.46 4.05 13.47
CA VAL A 306 -13.23 5.16 12.56
C VAL A 306 -14.59 5.64 12.07
N TRP A 307 -14.96 6.85 12.46
CA TRP A 307 -16.21 7.49 12.06
C TRP A 307 -15.93 8.53 10.97
N ASN A 308 -16.54 8.35 9.80
CA ASN A 308 -16.53 9.32 8.70
C ASN A 308 -17.96 9.57 8.18
N GLY A 309 -18.94 9.54 9.09
CA GLY A 309 -20.37 9.59 8.82
C GLY A 309 -21.09 8.27 9.06
N ASP A 310 -22.42 8.29 9.11
CA ASP A 310 -23.26 7.15 9.50
C ASP A 310 -23.13 5.92 8.56
N ALA A 311 -22.71 6.16 7.31
CA ALA A 311 -22.47 5.11 6.31
C ALA A 311 -21.02 4.57 6.32
N TYR A 312 -20.13 5.17 7.12
CA TYR A 312 -18.70 4.86 7.16
C TYR A 312 -18.24 4.79 8.62
N VAL A 313 -18.64 3.70 9.28
CA VAL A 313 -18.23 3.35 10.64
C VAL A 313 -17.51 2.00 10.56
N LEU A 314 -16.18 2.03 10.65
CA LEU A 314 -15.34 0.84 10.49
C LEU A 314 -14.31 0.73 11.63
N PRO A 315 -13.95 -0.47 12.07
CA PRO A 315 -12.95 -0.63 13.13
C PRO A 315 -11.50 -0.31 12.70
N VAL A 316 -11.25 -0.26 11.39
CA VAL A 316 -9.96 0.01 10.75
C VAL A 316 -10.24 0.48 9.31
N ASN A 317 -9.23 1.04 8.65
CA ASN A 317 -9.25 1.34 7.22
C ASN A 317 -9.89 0.22 6.37
N LEU A 318 -10.75 0.61 5.42
CA LEU A 318 -11.54 -0.32 4.62
C LEU A 318 -10.69 -1.26 3.75
N MET A 319 -9.52 -0.80 3.28
CA MET A 319 -8.71 -1.55 2.30
C MET A 319 -8.08 -2.79 2.96
N PRO A 320 -7.33 -2.69 4.08
CA PRO A 320 -6.91 -3.86 4.84
C PRO A 320 -8.08 -4.70 5.35
N LEU A 321 -9.18 -4.07 5.80
CA LEU A 321 -10.33 -4.78 6.37
C LEU A 321 -10.98 -5.74 5.37
N HIS A 322 -11.24 -5.27 4.14
CA HIS A 322 -11.88 -6.07 3.08
C HIS A 322 -10.89 -6.91 2.30
N GLY A 323 -9.60 -6.56 2.32
CA GLY A 323 -8.52 -7.38 1.77
C GLY A 323 -8.15 -8.59 2.63
N ALA A 324 -8.46 -8.56 3.93
CA ALA A 324 -8.30 -9.70 4.81
C ALA A 324 -9.38 -10.77 4.55
N ARG A 325 -8.98 -12.05 4.65
CA ARG A 325 -9.90 -13.18 4.53
C ARG A 325 -10.76 -13.36 5.78
N ALA A 326 -10.21 -12.99 6.93
CA ALA A 326 -10.90 -12.93 8.21
C ALA A 326 -10.36 -11.75 9.03
N SER A 327 -11.24 -11.12 9.81
CA SER A 327 -10.90 -10.03 10.71
C SER A 327 -11.42 -10.35 12.11
N VAL A 328 -10.55 -10.30 13.11
CA VAL A 328 -10.81 -10.82 14.47
C VAL A 328 -10.40 -9.79 15.52
N ARG A 329 -10.98 -9.88 16.73
CA ARG A 329 -10.68 -8.95 17.84
C ARG A 329 -10.06 -9.63 19.07
N THR A 330 -9.97 -10.95 19.08
CA THR A 330 -9.46 -11.72 20.22
C THR A 330 -8.49 -12.79 19.76
N ASP A 331 -7.55 -13.16 20.62
CA ASP A 331 -6.56 -14.20 20.33
C ASP A 331 -7.22 -15.56 20.08
N ALA A 332 -8.30 -15.87 20.82
CA ALA A 332 -9.09 -17.09 20.58
C ALA A 332 -9.74 -17.11 19.19
N ALA A 333 -10.31 -15.99 18.75
CA ALA A 333 -10.88 -15.88 17.41
C ALA A 333 -9.79 -15.92 16.32
N LEU A 334 -8.60 -15.38 16.61
CA LEU A 334 -7.43 -15.47 15.72
C LEU A 334 -7.04 -16.92 15.49
N LEU A 335 -6.88 -17.72 16.55
CA LEU A 335 -6.56 -19.14 16.46
C LEU A 335 -7.61 -19.91 15.63
N GLN A 336 -8.89 -19.66 15.90
CA GLN A 336 -10.00 -20.28 15.14
C GLN A 336 -9.98 -19.90 13.66
N ALA A 337 -9.75 -18.62 13.35
CA ALA A 337 -9.66 -18.13 11.97
C ALA A 337 -8.46 -18.74 11.24
N VAL A 338 -7.29 -18.82 11.89
CA VAL A 338 -6.11 -19.49 11.34
C VAL A 338 -6.44 -20.96 11.08
N GLN A 339 -6.95 -21.70 12.07
CA GLN A 339 -7.31 -23.11 11.92
C GLN A 339 -8.27 -23.35 10.74
N ALA A 340 -9.30 -22.52 10.60
CA ALA A 340 -10.25 -22.62 9.49
C ALA A 340 -9.60 -22.39 8.11
N LEU A 341 -8.58 -21.54 8.02
CA LEU A 341 -7.87 -21.24 6.78
C LEU A 341 -6.72 -22.22 6.47
N MET A 342 -6.19 -22.89 7.50
CA MET A 342 -5.20 -23.95 7.34
C MET A 342 -5.83 -25.26 6.85
N GLY A 343 -7.11 -25.50 7.17
CA GLY A 343 -7.86 -26.71 6.82
C GLY A 343 -7.38 -27.97 7.57
N ASP A 344 -8.10 -29.08 7.42
CA ASP A 344 -7.80 -30.36 8.12
C ASP A 344 -6.45 -30.98 7.72
N ALA A 345 -5.89 -30.56 6.58
CA ALA A 345 -4.58 -31.02 6.07
C ALA A 345 -3.39 -30.57 6.94
N ALA A 346 -3.61 -29.72 7.93
CA ALA A 346 -2.61 -29.25 8.88
C ALA A 346 -2.85 -29.78 10.30
N THR A 347 -3.51 -30.94 10.47
CA THR A 347 -3.36 -31.69 11.72
C THR A 347 -1.92 -32.21 11.73
N PRO A 348 -1.02 -31.73 12.62
CA PRO A 348 0.35 -32.21 12.63
C PRO A 348 0.30 -33.69 12.96
N GLY A 349 0.78 -34.54 12.06
CA GLY A 349 1.14 -35.90 12.42
C GLY A 349 2.17 -35.80 13.54
N GLY A 350 1.83 -36.40 14.69
CA GLY A 350 2.73 -36.51 15.84
C GLY A 350 3.95 -37.39 15.57
#